data_AF-A0AAX4MJW4-F1
#
_entry.id   AF-A0AAX4MJW4-F1
#
_cell.length_a   1.000
_cell.length_b   1.000
_cell.length_c   1.000
_cell.angle_alpha   90.00
_cell.angle_beta   90.00
_cell.angle_gamma   90.00
#
_symmetry.space_group_name_H-M   'P 1'
#
loop_
_entity.id
_entity.type
_entity.pdbx_description
1 polymer ?
#
loop_
_entity_poly.entity_id
_entity_poly.type
_entity_poly.pdbx_seq_one_letter_code
_entity_poly.pdbx_strand_id
1 'polypeptide(L)'
;MERDVVRTGSTKNKDDAFANGRLLIARGYLKNARNSNAVADLGDIGNPSMSTVINCAIAYSDALTAKFRGEINQDDHQAITKLLKAALGKAAVPEIWEQALLGRFAVT
;
A
#
# COMPACT_ATOMS: atom_id res chain seq x y z
N MET A 1 37.67 -0.61 -21.95
CA MET A 1 36.32 -1.17 -22.15
C MET A 1 35.55 -0.86 -20.88
N GLU A 2 34.70 0.15 -20.98
CA GLU A 2 33.94 0.75 -19.88
C GLU A 2 32.86 -0.23 -19.41
N ARG A 3 32.73 -0.42 -18.09
CA ARG A 3 31.67 -1.26 -17.53
C ARG A 3 30.44 -0.37 -17.39
N ASP A 4 29.44 -0.61 -18.24
CA ASP A 4 28.11 -0.02 -18.13
C ASP A 4 27.59 -0.21 -16.70
N VAL A 5 27.48 0.90 -15.96
CA VAL A 5 26.76 0.96 -14.70
C VAL A 5 25.30 0.75 -15.04
N VAL A 6 24.81 -0.47 -14.81
CA VAL A 6 23.38 -0.76 -14.84
C VAL A 6 22.74 0.15 -13.79
N ARG A 7 21.90 1.09 -14.25
CA ARG A 7 21.13 1.97 -13.37
C ARG A 7 20.17 1.11 -12.55
N THR A 8 20.58 0.73 -11.35
CA THR A 8 19.73 0.11 -10.35
C THR A 8 18.55 1.06 -10.13
N GLY A 9 17.32 0.54 -10.22
CA GLY A 9 16.08 1.31 -10.17
C GLY A 9 16.03 2.27 -8.97
N SER A 10 15.25 3.35 -9.11
CA SER A 10 15.23 4.52 -8.22
C SER A 10 14.86 4.21 -6.75
N THR A 11 15.74 3.60 -5.97
CA THR A 11 15.60 3.53 -4.52
C THR A 11 16.18 4.81 -3.91
N LYS A 12 15.37 5.88 -3.89
CA LYS A 12 15.64 6.97 -2.93
C LYS A 12 15.43 6.37 -1.54
N ASN A 13 16.47 6.33 -0.71
CA ASN A 13 16.30 6.14 0.73
C ASN A 13 15.22 7.11 1.21
N LYS A 14 14.06 6.57 1.59
CA LYS A 14 12.95 7.36 2.10
C LYS A 14 13.13 7.46 3.60
N ASP A 15 13.45 8.67 4.06
CA ASP A 15 13.68 8.99 5.46
C ASP A 15 12.38 8.91 6.30
N ASP A 16 12.53 9.06 7.62
CA ASP A 16 11.41 9.07 8.55
C ASP A 16 10.34 10.14 8.20
N ALA A 17 10.74 11.24 7.57
CA ALA A 17 9.81 12.28 7.13
C ALA A 17 8.87 11.75 6.04
N PHE A 18 9.39 11.01 5.07
CA PHE A 18 8.56 10.34 4.06
C PHE A 18 7.61 9.32 4.69
N ALA A 19 8.10 8.46 5.59
CA ALA A 19 7.28 7.45 6.26
C ALA A 19 6.15 8.09 7.05
N ASN A 20 6.44 9.17 7.79
CA ASN A 20 5.45 9.94 8.53
C ASN A 20 4.43 10.63 7.62
N GLY A 21 4.87 11.17 6.48
CA GLY A 21 3.99 11.75 5.47
C GLY A 21 3.01 10.73 4.89
N ARG A 22 3.46 9.52 4.56
CA ARG A 22 2.59 8.43 4.08
C ARG A 22 1.63 7.96 5.15
N LEU A 23 2.06 7.87 6.42
CA LEU A 23 1.18 7.53 7.53
C LEU A 23 0.06 8.55 7.72
N LEU A 24 0.36 9.85 7.62
CA LEU A 24 -0.65 10.91 7.68
C LEU A 24 -1.68 10.76 6.55
N ILE A 25 -1.22 10.56 5.32
CA ILE A 25 -2.08 10.36 4.15
C ILE A 25 -2.96 9.11 4.32
N ALA A 26 -2.39 8.00 4.79
CA ALA A 26 -3.11 6.75 5.02
C ALA A 26 -4.28 6.94 6.01
N ARG A 27 -4.02 7.66 7.12
CA ARG A 27 -5.06 8.02 8.10
C ARG A 27 -6.14 8.92 7.50
N GLY A 28 -5.74 9.85 6.63
CA GLY A 28 -6.67 10.69 5.86
C GLY A 28 -7.62 9.86 4.99
N TYR A 29 -7.09 8.92 4.21
CA TYR A 29 -7.92 8.01 3.40
C TYR A 29 -8.83 7.13 4.26
N LEU A 30 -8.34 6.56 5.37
CA LEU A 30 -9.18 5.77 6.27
C LEU A 30 -10.35 6.57 6.83
N LYS A 31 -10.10 7.81 7.26
CA LYS A 31 -11.16 8.71 7.73
C LYS A 31 -12.16 8.99 6.62
N ASN A 32 -11.69 9.28 5.40
CA ASN A 32 -12.56 9.55 4.27
C ASN A 32 -13.45 8.34 3.93
N ALA A 33 -12.87 7.13 3.81
CA ALA A 33 -13.63 5.91 3.54
C ALA A 33 -14.72 5.64 4.59
N ARG A 34 -14.40 5.86 5.87
CA ARG A 34 -15.38 5.74 6.97
C ARG A 34 -16.51 6.75 6.84
N ASN A 35 -16.18 8.01 6.53
CA ASN A 35 -17.17 9.06 6.35
C ASN A 35 -18.08 8.76 5.16
N SER A 36 -17.51 8.35 4.01
CA SER A 36 -18.27 7.98 2.83
C SER A 36 -19.22 6.82 3.12
N ASN A 37 -18.76 5.78 3.83
CA ASN A 37 -19.61 4.65 4.19
C ASN A 37 -20.70 5.00 5.20
N ALA A 38 -20.47 5.99 6.06
CA ALA A 38 -21.45 6.40 7.08
C ALA A 38 -22.67 7.14 6.50
N VAL A 39 -22.52 7.73 5.31
CA VAL A 39 -23.58 8.49 4.63
C VAL A 39 -24.09 7.82 3.36
N ALA A 40 -23.59 6.61 3.05
CA ALA A 40 -24.01 5.87 1.87
C ALA A 40 -25.38 5.22 2.09
N ASP A 41 -26.23 5.29 1.07
CA ASP A 41 -27.51 4.61 1.02
C ASP A 41 -27.39 3.22 0.38
N LEU A 42 -28.37 2.35 0.66
CA LEU A 42 -28.49 1.07 -0.03
C LEU A 42 -28.70 1.31 -1.53
N GLY A 43 -27.79 0.78 -2.35
CA GLY A 43 -27.80 0.95 -3.80
C GLY A 43 -26.80 1.98 -4.32
N ASP A 44 -26.12 2.71 -3.43
CA ASP A 44 -25.03 3.60 -3.84
C ASP A 44 -23.85 2.84 -4.44
N ILE A 45 -23.21 3.47 -5.42
CA ILE A 45 -22.02 2.91 -6.08
C ILE A 45 -20.88 2.85 -5.04
N GLY A 46 -20.48 1.65 -4.64
CA GLY A 46 -19.42 1.44 -3.64
C GLY A 46 -17.99 1.70 -4.14
N ASN A 47 -17.77 1.82 -5.45
CA ASN A 47 -16.43 1.96 -6.05
C ASN A 47 -15.61 3.13 -5.45
N PRO A 48 -16.14 4.35 -5.26
CA PRO A 48 -15.38 5.46 -4.67
C PRO A 48 -14.86 5.15 -3.25
N SER A 49 -15.69 4.50 -2.43
CA SER A 49 -15.27 4.10 -1.08
C SER A 49 -14.19 3.02 -1.14
N MET A 50 -14.38 2.00 -1.99
CA MET A 50 -13.40 0.93 -2.20
C MET A 50 -12.06 1.47 -2.71
N SER A 51 -12.05 2.38 -3.69
CA SER A 51 -10.82 3.04 -4.15
C SER A 51 -10.12 3.81 -3.04
N THR A 52 -10.88 4.45 -2.16
CA THR A 52 -10.34 5.16 -0.98
C THR A 52 -9.71 4.19 0.03
N VAL A 53 -10.32 3.03 0.25
CA VAL A 53 -9.76 1.95 1.09
C VAL A 53 -8.46 1.39 0.49
N ILE A 54 -8.41 1.16 -0.83
CA ILE A 54 -7.21 0.68 -1.51
C ILE A 54 -6.07 1.70 -1.38
N ASN A 55 -6.35 2.98 -1.60
CA ASN A 55 -5.37 4.06 -1.43
C ASN A 55 -4.87 4.18 0.02
N CYS A 56 -5.74 3.94 1.01
CA CYS A 56 -5.37 3.82 2.41
C CYS A 56 -4.37 2.68 2.63
N ALA A 57 -4.67 1.47 2.12
CA ALA A 57 -3.81 0.30 2.28
C ALA A 57 -2.42 0.50 1.64
N ILE A 58 -2.38 1.09 0.45
CA ILE A 58 -1.12 1.43 -0.24
C ILE A 58 -0.30 2.41 0.60
N ALA A 59 -0.93 3.48 1.11
CA ALA A 59 -0.22 4.48 1.91
C ALA A 59 0.32 3.93 3.24
N TYR A 60 -0.43 3.06 3.94
CA TYR A 60 0.10 2.35 5.10
C TYR A 60 1.28 1.45 4.71
N SER A 61 1.18 0.76 3.59
CA SER A 61 2.24 -0.13 3.12
C SER A 61 3.53 0.65 2.85
N ASP A 62 3.47 1.76 2.12
CA ASP A 62 4.63 2.60 1.86
C ASP A 62 5.23 3.17 3.16
N ALA A 63 4.39 3.56 4.12
CA ALA A 63 4.88 4.04 5.41
C ALA A 63 5.68 2.97 6.15
N LEU A 64 5.18 1.73 6.15
CA LEU A 64 5.82 0.60 6.81
C LEU A 64 7.12 0.18 6.10
N THR A 65 7.09 0.04 4.77
CA THR A 65 8.26 -0.39 4.01
C THR A 65 9.34 0.68 4.00
N ALA A 66 8.97 1.97 3.93
CA ALA A 66 9.92 3.07 4.05
C ALA A 66 10.59 3.06 5.44
N LYS A 67 9.79 2.94 6.51
CA LYS A 67 10.31 2.95 7.88
C LYS A 67 11.23 1.78 8.19
N PHE A 68 10.86 0.56 7.77
CA PHE A 68 11.57 -0.65 8.18
C PHE A 68 12.60 -1.16 7.16
N ARG A 69 12.55 -0.68 5.90
CA ARG A 69 13.49 -1.09 4.84
C ARG A 69 14.09 0.05 4.03
N GLY A 70 13.60 1.28 4.15
CA GLY A 70 13.98 2.38 3.27
C GLY A 70 13.47 2.24 1.83
N GLU A 71 12.57 1.28 1.57
CA GLU A 71 12.06 0.91 0.24
C GLU A 71 10.56 1.23 0.13
N ILE A 72 10.09 1.58 -1.07
CA ILE A 72 8.67 1.78 -1.35
C ILE A 72 8.29 1.07 -2.65
N ASN A 73 7.02 0.71 -2.77
CA ASN A 73 6.52 0.13 -4.00
C ASN A 73 6.29 1.23 -5.06
N GLN A 74 6.89 1.09 -6.24
CA GLN A 74 6.77 2.05 -7.35
C GLN A 74 5.80 1.52 -8.40
N ASP A 75 4.51 1.48 -8.06
CA ASP A 75 3.40 1.07 -8.94
C ASP A 75 3.28 -0.42 -9.28
N ASP A 76 4.04 -1.30 -8.63
CA ASP A 76 3.82 -2.76 -8.75
C ASP A 76 2.89 -3.25 -7.65
N HIS A 77 1.57 -3.16 -7.88
CA HIS A 77 0.56 -3.62 -6.92
C HIS A 77 0.74 -5.08 -6.47
N GLN A 78 1.42 -5.94 -7.25
CA GLN A 78 1.68 -7.33 -6.88
C GLN A 78 2.89 -7.46 -5.95
N ALA A 79 3.90 -6.59 -6.09
CA ALA A 79 5.11 -6.64 -5.27
C ALA A 79 4.91 -6.14 -3.83
N ILE A 80 3.81 -5.44 -3.54
CA ILE A 80 3.61 -4.78 -2.25
C ILE A 80 3.52 -5.76 -1.07
N THR A 81 2.89 -6.94 -1.25
CA THR A 81 2.81 -8.00 -0.23
C THR A 81 4.17 -8.63 0.04
N LYS A 82 4.96 -8.87 -1.00
CA LYS A 82 6.34 -9.35 -0.87
C LYS A 82 7.19 -8.34 -0.10
N LEU A 83 7.05 -7.05 -0.42
CA LEU A 83 7.79 -5.97 0.24
C LEU A 83 7.39 -5.83 1.72
N LEU A 84 6.08 -5.93 2.02
CA LEU A 84 5.57 -5.95 3.39
C LEU A 84 6.08 -7.15 4.19
N LYS A 85 6.07 -8.36 3.61
CA LYS A 85 6.63 -9.57 4.25
C LYS A 85 8.11 -9.39 4.56
N ALA A 86 8.85 -8.73 3.68
CA ALA A 86 10.26 -8.42 3.88
C ALA A 86 10.49 -7.34 4.95
N ALA A 87 9.51 -6.44 5.18
CA ALA A 87 9.61 -5.33 6.13
C ALA A 87 9.15 -5.70 7.55
N LEU A 88 8.10 -6.52 7.67
CA LEU A 88 7.44 -6.85 8.93
C LEU A 88 7.67 -8.31 9.37
N GLY A 89 8.22 -9.14 8.48
CA GLY A 89 8.31 -10.59 8.64
C GLY A 89 7.08 -11.32 8.07
N LYS A 90 7.31 -12.55 7.58
CA LYS A 90 6.29 -13.34 6.86
C LYS A 90 5.02 -13.60 7.70
N ALA A 91 5.16 -13.80 9.01
CA ALA A 91 4.03 -14.09 9.90
C ALA A 91 3.14 -12.87 10.17
N ALA A 92 3.65 -11.65 9.96
CA ALA A 92 2.91 -10.42 10.19
C ALA A 92 1.99 -10.03 9.02
N VAL A 93 2.09 -10.72 7.88
CA VAL A 93 1.32 -10.42 6.66
C VAL A 93 0.43 -11.62 6.32
N PRO A 94 -0.88 -11.55 6.62
CA PRO A 94 -1.84 -12.60 6.28
C PRO A 94 -1.86 -12.93 4.78
N GLU A 95 -1.93 -14.21 4.44
CA GLU A 95 -1.98 -14.69 3.04
C GLU A 95 -3.22 -14.18 2.29
N ILE A 96 -4.30 -13.91 3.02
CA ILE A 96 -5.53 -13.33 2.47
C ILE A 96 -5.31 -11.93 1.85
N TRP A 97 -4.26 -11.20 2.24
CA TRP A 97 -3.92 -9.90 1.65
C TRP A 97 -3.35 -10.04 0.24
N GLU A 98 -2.67 -11.15 -0.07
CA GLU A 98 -2.21 -11.43 -1.44
C GLU A 98 -3.39 -11.63 -2.39
N GLN A 99 -4.44 -12.31 -1.95
CA GLN A 99 -5.64 -12.53 -2.77
C GLN A 99 -6.42 -11.22 -3.00
N ALA A 100 -6.58 -10.41 -1.95
CA ALA A 100 -7.30 -9.14 -2.02
C ALA A 100 -6.60 -8.13 -2.95
N LEU A 101 -5.26 -8.04 -2.91
CA LEU A 101 -4.47 -7.13 -3.74
C LEU A 101 -4.37 -7.58 -5.20
N LEU A 102 -4.50 -8.88 -5.46
CA LEU A 102 -4.59 -9.43 -6.82
C LEU A 102 -5.99 -9.30 -7.45
N GLY A 103 -6.94 -8.64 -6.78
CA GLY A 103 -8.33 -8.55 -7.22
C GLY A 103 -9.04 -9.91 -7.25
N ARG A 104 -8.49 -10.93 -6.58
CA ARG A 104 -9.06 -12.28 -6.48
C ARG A 104 -10.02 -12.33 -5.31
N PHE A 105 -11.07 -11.54 -5.37
CA PHE A 105 -12.22 -11.73 -4.48
C PHE A 105 -13.02 -12.91 -5.04
N ALA A 106 -12.86 -14.09 -4.44
CA ALA A 106 -13.84 -15.15 -4.60
C ALA A 106 -15.13 -14.66 -3.91
N VAL A 107 -16.07 -14.18 -4.72
CA VAL A 107 -17.46 -14.09 -4.29
C VAL A 107 -17.95 -15.54 -4.21
N THR A 108 -18.06 -16.06 -3.00
CA THR A 108 -18.81 -17.28 -2.69
C THR A 108 -20.10 -16.90 -2.00
#